data_AF-A0A844MCQ0-F1
#
_entry.id   AF-A0A844MCQ0-F1
#
_cell.length_a   1.000
_cell.length_b   1.000
_cell.length_c   1.000
_cell.angle_alpha   90.00
_cell.angle_beta   90.00
_cell.angle_gamma   90.00
#
_symmetry.space_group_name_H-M   'P 1'
#
loop_
_entity.id
_entity.type
_entity.pdbx_description
1 polymer ?
#
loop_
_entity_poly.entity_id
_entity_poly.type
_entity_poly.pdbx_seq_one_letter_code
_entity_poly.pdbx_strand_id
1 'polypeptide(L)'
;MQVGVERSKNISNSLRTFSRADTENQVSFNIHDGIDSALLILKHRLKANETRSVIQVITNYGQLPKVKFFPGQLNQVFMNILANAIDALDDSNIGLSYEKIKETSNCITVKTFIQEVEEGSLADGRWQLCSV
;
A
#
# COMPACT_ATOMS: atom_id res chain seq x y z
N MET A 1 12.81 22.94 15.69
CA MET A 1 11.33 22.88 15.77
C MET A 1 10.68 22.69 14.39
N GLN A 2 11.17 21.74 13.56
CA GLN A 2 10.69 21.55 12.17
C GLN A 2 9.88 20.26 11.96
N VAL A 3 10.04 19.26 12.83
CA VAL A 3 9.43 17.92 12.70
C VAL A 3 7.90 17.95 12.68
N GLY A 4 7.28 18.83 13.48
CA GLY A 4 5.82 18.96 13.52
C GLY A 4 5.24 19.52 12.23
N VAL A 5 5.88 20.55 11.66
CA VAL A 5 5.44 21.21 10.42
C VAL A 5 5.61 20.28 9.22
N GLU A 6 6.73 19.56 9.16
CA GLU A 6 7.00 18.59 8.10
C GLU A 6 6.01 17.42 8.13
N ARG A 7 5.70 16.91 9.33
CA ARG A 7 4.71 15.85 9.50
C ARG A 7 3.31 16.30 9.10
N SER A 8 2.88 17.49 9.53
CA SER A 8 1.59 18.05 9.12
C SER A 8 1.53 18.26 7.61
N LYS A 9 2.61 18.74 6.99
CA LYS A 9 2.72 18.88 5.54
C LYS A 9 2.61 17.54 4.82
N ASN A 10 3.26 16.50 5.32
CA ASN A 10 3.19 15.15 4.73
C ASN A 10 1.78 14.57 4.83
N ILE A 11 1.10 14.74 5.97
CA ILE A 11 -0.30 14.32 6.13
C ILE A 11 -1.20 15.07 5.15
N SER A 12 -1.11 16.41 5.09
CA SER A 12 -1.89 17.22 4.16
C SER A 12 -1.63 16.85 2.70
N ASN A 13 -0.38 16.56 2.34
CA ASN A 13 -0.02 16.12 0.99
C ASN A 13 -0.59 14.74 0.67
N SER A 14 -0.47 13.76 1.57
CA SER A 14 -1.05 12.43 1.37
C SER A 14 -2.57 12.47 1.29
N LEU A 15 -3.23 13.25 2.15
CA LEU A 15 -4.68 13.47 2.07
C LEU A 15 -5.07 14.13 0.75
N ARG A 16 -4.31 15.11 0.27
CA ARG A 16 -4.55 15.75 -1.03
C ARG A 16 -4.32 14.80 -2.20
N THR A 17 -3.27 13.98 -2.16
CA THR A 17 -3.01 12.94 -3.16
C THR A 17 -4.15 11.91 -3.19
N PHE A 18 -4.66 11.54 -2.01
CA PHE A 18 -5.76 10.60 -1.85
C PHE A 18 -7.11 11.18 -2.29
N SER A 19 -7.40 12.42 -1.89
CA SER A 19 -8.63 13.17 -2.18
C SER A 19 -8.73 13.63 -3.64
N ARG A 20 -7.65 13.56 -4.43
CA ARG A 20 -7.67 13.78 -5.88
C ARG A 20 -8.35 12.63 -6.64
N ALA A 21 -9.40 12.06 -6.03
CA ALA A 21 -10.19 10.99 -6.58
C ALA A 21 -10.98 11.40 -7.83
N ASP A 22 -11.25 12.71 -7.97
CA ASP A 22 -12.16 13.28 -8.96
C ASP A 22 -11.51 13.89 -10.22
N THR A 23 -10.23 13.65 -10.48
CA THR A 23 -9.70 14.05 -11.79
C THR A 23 -10.21 13.08 -12.87
N GLU A 24 -11.18 13.53 -13.69
CA GLU A 24 -11.62 12.85 -14.93
C GLU A 24 -10.51 12.72 -15.98
N ASN A 25 -9.35 13.32 -15.72
CA ASN A 25 -8.19 13.33 -16.61
C ASN A 25 -7.06 12.46 -16.07
N GLN A 26 -6.43 11.70 -16.97
CA GLN A 26 -5.19 11.00 -16.67
C GLN A 26 -4.09 12.01 -16.36
N VAL A 27 -3.44 11.83 -15.22
CA VAL A 27 -2.30 12.65 -14.82
C VAL A 27 -1.06 11.79 -14.66
N SER A 28 0.11 12.40 -14.88
CA SER A 28 1.39 11.76 -14.59
C SER A 28 1.47 11.50 -13.08
N PHE A 29 1.47 10.23 -12.71
CA PHE A 29 1.38 9.76 -11.34
C PHE A 29 2.59 8.92 -11.00
N ASN A 30 3.13 9.14 -9.80
CA ASN A 30 4.15 8.29 -9.21
C ASN A 30 3.45 7.23 -8.36
N ILE A 31 3.62 5.97 -8.71
CA ILE A 31 3.03 4.82 -8.01
C ILE A 31 3.51 4.78 -6.55
N HIS A 32 4.78 5.07 -6.30
CA HIS A 32 5.34 5.05 -4.94
C HIS A 32 4.66 6.08 -4.05
N ASP A 33 4.38 7.29 -4.55
CA ASP A 33 3.69 8.33 -3.80
C ASP A 33 2.27 7.90 -3.38
N GLY A 34 1.59 7.12 -4.23
CA GLY A 34 0.28 6.54 -3.93
C GLY A 34 0.34 5.52 -2.81
N ILE A 35 1.29 4.58 -2.90
CA ILE A 35 1.51 3.55 -1.88
C ILE A 35 1.90 4.18 -0.55
N ASP A 36 2.84 5.13 -0.56
CA ASP A 36 3.28 5.82 0.66
C ASP A 36 2.16 6.63 1.30
N SER A 37 1.29 7.24 0.49
CA SER A 37 0.11 7.93 0.98
C SER A 37 -0.88 6.97 1.64
N ALA A 38 -1.13 5.80 1.04
CA ALA A 38 -1.98 4.77 1.62
C ALA A 38 -1.40 4.22 2.93
N LEU A 39 -0.10 3.92 2.97
CA LEU A 39 0.61 3.50 4.19
C LEU A 39 0.56 4.56 5.29
N LEU A 40 0.69 5.85 4.94
CA LEU A 40 0.59 6.94 5.90
C LEU A 40 -0.82 7.03 6.50
N ILE A 41 -1.86 6.89 5.68
CA ILE A 41 -3.27 6.90 6.12
C ILE A 41 -3.54 5.68 7.03
N LEU A 42 -3.06 4.50 6.66
CA LEU A 42 -3.21 3.25 7.41
C LEU A 42 -2.24 3.11 8.58
N LYS A 43 -1.34 4.08 8.80
CA LYS A 43 -0.33 4.06 9.86
C LYS A 43 -0.91 3.82 11.26
N HIS A 44 -2.14 4.28 11.51
CA HIS A 44 -2.81 4.05 12.78
C HIS A 44 -3.18 2.56 12.99
N ARG A 45 -3.48 1.83 11.91
CA ARG A 45 -3.79 0.40 11.93
C ARG A 45 -2.55 -0.49 11.99
N LEU A 46 -1.39 0.02 11.58
CA LEU A 46 -0.11 -0.70 11.62
C LEU A 46 0.56 -0.68 13.00
N LYS A 47 0.15 0.23 13.88
CA LYS A 47 0.70 0.34 15.23
C LYS A 47 0.08 -0.72 16.14
N ALA A 48 0.90 -1.23 17.05
CA ALA A 48 0.40 -2.03 18.16
C ALA A 48 -0.62 -1.24 18.99
N ASN A 49 -1.66 -1.92 19.46
CA ASN A 49 -2.56 -1.43 20.51
C ASN A 49 -2.76 -2.55 21.55
N GLU A 50 -3.71 -2.37 22.48
CA GLU A 50 -4.03 -3.36 23.52
C GLU A 50 -4.51 -4.72 22.97
N THR A 51 -4.97 -4.78 21.72
CA THR A 51 -5.59 -5.95 21.09
C THR A 51 -4.85 -6.48 19.85
N ARG A 52 -3.79 -5.80 19.38
CA ARG A 52 -3.05 -6.12 18.13
C ARG A 52 -1.54 -5.89 18.28
N SER A 53 -0.72 -6.76 17.68
CA SER A 53 0.73 -6.53 17.57
C SER A 53 1.06 -5.49 16.50
N VAL A 54 2.30 -4.99 16.57
CA VAL A 54 2.82 -4.11 15.52
C VAL A 54 2.94 -4.88 14.21
N ILE A 55 2.47 -4.28 13.12
CA ILE A 55 2.66 -4.80 11.77
C ILE A 55 3.83 -4.06 11.15
N GLN A 56 4.91 -4.77 10.85
CA GLN A 56 6.07 -4.20 10.18
C GLN A 56 5.80 -4.09 8.69
N VAL A 57 5.99 -2.89 8.11
CA VAL A 57 5.93 -2.71 6.66
C VAL A 57 7.34 -2.56 6.10
N ILE A 58 7.68 -3.38 5.11
CA ILE A 58 8.95 -3.34 4.40
C ILE A 58 8.67 -2.90 2.95
N THR A 59 9.21 -1.77 2.53
CA THR A 59 9.04 -1.23 1.17
C THR A 59 10.30 -1.40 0.34
N ASN A 60 10.17 -2.14 -0.76
CA ASN A 60 11.23 -2.42 -1.71
C ASN A 60 10.82 -1.88 -3.07
N TYR A 61 11.06 -0.58 -3.27
CA TYR A 61 10.66 0.11 -4.48
C TYR A 61 11.72 -0.02 -5.58
N GLY A 62 11.36 -0.69 -6.68
CA GLY A 62 12.13 -0.67 -7.91
C GLY A 62 12.00 0.67 -8.62
N GLN A 63 12.87 0.92 -9.60
CA GLN A 63 12.76 2.13 -10.44
C GLN A 63 11.57 2.00 -11.38
N LEU A 64 10.56 2.85 -11.17
CA LEU A 64 9.36 2.90 -12.01
C LEU A 64 9.29 4.27 -12.71
N PRO A 65 9.00 4.31 -14.03
CA PRO A 65 8.67 5.56 -14.69
C PRO A 65 7.35 6.11 -14.16
N LYS A 66 7.15 7.41 -14.29
CA LYS A 66 5.83 8.00 -14.02
C LYS A 66 4.84 7.51 -15.06
N VAL A 67 3.69 7.00 -14.60
CA VAL A 67 2.65 6.44 -15.47
C VAL A 67 1.50 7.44 -15.56
N LYS A 68 0.87 7.56 -16.73
CA LYS A 68 -0.38 8.33 -16.86
C LYS A 68 -1.54 7.46 -16.38
N PHE A 69 -2.18 7.87 -15.30
CA PHE A 69 -3.28 7.10 -14.71
C PHE A 69 -4.30 8.01 -14.01
N PHE A 70 -5.39 7.41 -13.53
CA PHE A 70 -6.36 8.04 -12.64
C PHE A 70 -5.95 7.81 -11.17
N PRO A 71 -5.36 8.81 -10.48
CA PRO A 71 -4.79 8.61 -9.15
C PRO A 71 -5.80 8.15 -8.12
N GLY A 72 -7.04 8.64 -8.22
CA GLY A 72 -8.16 8.26 -7.36
C GLY A 72 -8.40 6.77 -7.29
N GLN A 73 -8.65 6.18 -8.46
CA GLN A 73 -8.95 4.75 -8.58
C GLN A 73 -7.77 3.91 -8.10
N LEU A 74 -6.53 4.30 -8.45
CA LEU A 74 -5.35 3.56 -8.05
C LEU A 74 -5.08 3.64 -6.54
N ASN A 75 -5.26 4.81 -5.94
CA ASN A 75 -5.17 4.99 -4.48
C ASN A 75 -6.21 4.15 -3.74
N GLN A 76 -7.42 4.02 -4.29
CA GLN A 76 -8.45 3.16 -3.72
C GLN A 76 -8.04 1.67 -3.77
N VAL A 77 -7.44 1.23 -4.88
CA VAL A 77 -6.89 -0.12 -4.99
C VAL A 77 -5.81 -0.37 -3.94
N PHE A 78 -4.84 0.55 -3.77
CA PHE A 78 -3.80 0.41 -2.74
C PHE A 78 -4.37 0.35 -1.32
N MET A 79 -5.34 1.22 -1.00
CA MET A 79 -6.00 1.17 0.30
C MET A 79 -6.71 -0.14 0.54
N ASN A 80 -7.44 -0.66 -0.45
CA ASN A 80 -8.17 -1.90 -0.30
C ASN A 80 -7.22 -3.10 -0.12
N ILE A 81 -6.15 -3.19 -0.91
CA ILE A 81 -5.17 -4.28 -0.79
C ILE A 81 -4.48 -4.23 0.57
N LEU A 82 -4.01 -3.05 0.99
CA LEU A 82 -3.32 -2.89 2.27
C LEU A 82 -4.27 -3.11 3.46
N ALA A 83 -5.51 -2.63 3.39
CA ALA A 83 -6.51 -2.88 4.42
C ALA A 83 -6.79 -4.38 4.55
N ASN A 84 -7.01 -5.07 3.44
CA ASN A 84 -7.25 -6.52 3.44
C ASN A 84 -6.06 -7.30 4.00
N ALA A 85 -4.82 -6.88 3.69
CA ALA A 85 -3.62 -7.51 4.25
C ALA A 85 -3.52 -7.31 5.78
N ILE A 86 -3.85 -6.11 6.27
CA ILE A 86 -3.91 -5.83 7.71
C ILE A 86 -5.01 -6.67 8.36
N ASP A 87 -6.21 -6.70 7.77
CA ASP A 87 -7.34 -7.48 8.30
C ASP A 87 -7.01 -8.97 8.35
N ALA A 88 -6.37 -9.55 7.34
CA ALA A 88 -5.95 -10.94 7.35
C ALA A 88 -4.92 -11.25 8.46
N LEU A 89 -3.97 -10.33 8.71
CA LEU A 89 -3.02 -10.47 9.82
C LEU A 89 -3.72 -10.36 11.17
N ASP A 90 -4.65 -9.43 11.30
CA ASP A 90 -5.42 -9.24 12.53
C ASP A 90 -6.32 -10.45 12.82
N ASP A 91 -6.96 -11.01 11.80
CA ASP A 91 -7.79 -12.21 11.89
C ASP A 91 -6.94 -13.44 12.28
N SER A 92 -5.71 -13.54 11.79
CA SER A 92 -4.79 -14.62 12.17
C SER A 92 -4.37 -14.58 13.65
N ASN A 93 -4.50 -13.41 14.29
CA ASN A 93 -4.22 -13.23 15.71
C ASN A 93 -5.44 -13.50 16.61
N ILE A 94 -6.64 -13.69 16.04
CA ILE A 94 -7.86 -13.93 16.82
C ILE A 94 -7.73 -15.26 17.58
N GLY A 95 -7.88 -15.20 18.90
CA GLY A 95 -7.79 -16.36 19.80
C GLY A 95 -6.38 -16.71 20.27
N LEU A 96 -5.35 -15.97 19.85
CA LEU A 96 -4.00 -16.09 20.41
C LEU A 96 -3.85 -15.24 21.67
N SER A 97 -3.08 -15.75 22.65
CA SER A 97 -2.66 -14.95 23.81
C SER A 97 -1.71 -13.84 23.38
N TYR A 98 -1.71 -12.71 24.09
CA TYR A 98 -0.83 -11.56 23.83
C TYR A 98 0.65 -11.95 23.70
N GLU A 99 1.12 -12.90 24.51
CA GLU A 99 2.51 -13.39 24.46
C GLU A 99 2.83 -14.07 23.12
N LYS A 100 1.87 -14.82 22.58
CA LYS A 100 2.00 -15.53 21.30
C LYS A 100 1.89 -14.58 20.12
N ILE A 101 1.03 -13.56 20.23
CA ILE A 101 0.89 -12.47 19.24
C ILE A 101 2.16 -11.62 19.14
N LYS A 102 2.91 -11.48 20.24
CA LYS A 102 4.19 -10.76 20.28
C LYS A 102 5.33 -11.56 19.62
N GLU A 103 5.25 -12.88 19.64
CA GLU A 103 6.18 -13.76 18.92
C GLU A 103 5.88 -13.80 17.42
N THR A 104 4.62 -13.65 17.02
CA THR A 104 4.22 -13.55 15.61
C THR A 104 4.68 -12.22 15.02
N SER A 105 5.79 -12.24 14.26
CA SER A 105 6.30 -11.07 13.55
C SER A 105 5.43 -10.78 12.32
N ASN A 106 4.32 -10.08 12.54
CA ASN A 106 3.41 -9.66 11.46
C ASN A 106 4.12 -8.69 10.53
N CYS A 107 4.25 -9.06 9.25
CA CYS A 107 5.00 -8.29 8.28
C CYS A 107 4.26 -8.20 6.94
N ILE A 108 4.18 -7.00 6.39
CA ILE A 108 3.70 -6.73 5.03
C ILE A 108 4.90 -6.22 4.22
N THR A 109 5.22 -6.91 3.12
CA THR A 109 6.27 -6.47 2.19
C THR A 109 5.65 -5.94 0.91
N VAL A 110 5.95 -4.68 0.56
CA VAL A 110 5.53 -4.06 -0.70
C VAL A 110 6.72 -4.02 -1.65
N LYS A 111 6.62 -4.70 -2.78
CA LYS A 111 7.64 -4.71 -3.85
C LYS A 111 7.06 -4.12 -5.11
N THR A 112 7.82 -3.29 -5.79
CA THR A 112 7.46 -2.80 -7.13
C THR A 112 8.60 -3.08 -8.11
N PHE A 113 8.25 -3.57 -9.30
CA PHE A 113 9.20 -3.88 -10.37
C PHE A 113 8.51 -3.74 -11.73
N ILE A 114 9.30 -3.51 -12.78
CA ILE A 114 8.82 -3.59 -14.15
C ILE A 114 8.98 -5.03 -14.59
N GLN A 115 7.91 -5.61 -15.12
CA GLN A 115 7.96 -6.90 -15.79
C GLN A 115 7.84 -6.63 -17.29
N GLU A 116 8.89 -6.92 -18.04
CA GLU A 116 8.79 -6.96 -19.49
C GLU A 116 7.91 -8.15 -19.86
N VAL A 117 6.77 -7.86 -20.49
CA VAL A 117 5.91 -8.88 -21.07
C VAL A 117 6.45 -9.14 -22.46
N GLU A 118 7.07 -10.30 -22.70
CA GLU A 118 7.44 -10.70 -24.05
C GLU A 118 6.18 -10.72 -24.94
N GLU A 119 6.22 -10.00 -26.05
CA GLU A 119 5.12 -9.80 -27.01
C GLU A 119 4.55 -11.12 -27.61
N GLY A 120 5.13 -12.28 -27.29
CA GLY A 120 4.66 -13.60 -27.72
C GLY A 120 3.53 -14.23 -26.90
N SER A 121 3.19 -13.72 -25.70
CA SER A 121 2.18 -14.35 -24.83
C SER A 121 0.76 -13.75 -24.93
N LEU A 122 0.58 -12.67 -25.69
CA LEU A 122 -0.70 -11.96 -25.80
C LEU A 122 -1.59 -12.44 -26.97
N ALA A 123 -1.13 -13.43 -27.75
CA ALA A 123 -1.87 -13.96 -28.90
C ALA A 123 -3.04 -14.90 -28.51
N ASP A 124 -3.08 -15.40 -27.28
CA ASP A 124 -4.24 -16.12 -26.75
C ASP A 124 -4.85 -15.22 -25.67
N GLY A 125 -6.10 -14.78 -25.85
CA GLY A 125 -6.81 -13.82 -24.99
C GLY A 125 -7.09 -14.30 -23.55
N ARG A 126 -6.22 -15.15 -23.00
CA ARG A 126 -6.23 -15.65 -21.64
C ARG A 126 -5.23 -14.85 -20.81
N TRP A 127 -5.76 -13.95 -20.00
CA TRP A 127 -5.04 -13.33 -18.90
C TRP A 127 -4.48 -14.44 -17.99
N GLN A 128 -3.19 -14.77 -18.14
CA GLN A 128 -2.50 -15.62 -17.18
C GLN A 128 -2.28 -14.79 -15.91
N LEU A 129 -3.14 -15.03 -14.92
CA LEU A 129 -2.90 -14.66 -13.53
C LEU A 129 -1.56 -15.26 -13.12
N CYS A 130 -0.52 -14.43 -13.02
CA CYS A 130 0.71 -14.81 -12.32
C CYS A 130 0.30 -15.09 -10.87
N SER A 131 0.33 -16.37 -10.50
CA SER A 131 0.06 -16.83 -9.15
C SER A 131 1.04 -16.19 -8.16
N VAL A 132 0.46 -15.80 -7.02
CA VAL A 132 1.12 -15.27 -5.82
C VAL A 132 2.00 -16.34 -5.17
#